data_AF-K2CNQ4-F1
#
_entry.id   AF-K2CNQ4-F1
#
_cell.length_a   1.000
_cell.length_b   1.000
_cell.length_c   1.000
_cell.angle_alpha   90.00
_cell.angle_beta   90.00
_cell.angle_gamma   90.00
#
_symmetry.space_group_name_H-M   'P 1'
#
loop_
_entity.id
_entity.type
_entity.pdbx_description
1 polymer ?
#
loop_
_entity_poly.entity_id
_entity_poly.type
_entity_poly.pdbx_seq_one_letter_code
_entity_poly.pdbx_strand_id
1 'polypeptide(L)'
;MRGFFVGKTGDCMLDQYQPGLNNPYASREVSRAVLRVADLVPSGSLVTIEGTPLYAGQPWDESHEFGFNGLLALQLSLLRDRGYSPLHIAMVDDYTTDQETDVTTFTRQMRQQPDITHFESYFADEAEARLQHLRDARRTMVLRGELRLMEGSQPRLRVQSGRVSCELLDACFQLTKGTGIHIIIHPTEFVSQQQGMREILSAINGDKLPGIFINIFFKRNVLSRILLTDHHGRTRTI
;
A
#
# COMPACT_ATOMS: atom_id res chain seq x y z
N MET A 1 41.58 4.17 -11.71
CA MET A 1 40.60 4.24 -10.59
C MET A 1 39.32 4.83 -11.17
N ARG A 2 38.30 4.00 -11.42
CA ARG A 2 37.03 4.42 -12.05
C ARG A 2 36.03 4.71 -10.94
N GLY A 3 35.48 5.93 -10.94
CA GLY A 3 34.49 6.38 -9.97
C GLY A 3 33.21 5.56 -10.07
N PHE A 4 32.70 5.14 -8.92
CA PHE A 4 31.38 4.54 -8.78
C PHE A 4 30.33 5.63 -9.00
N PHE A 5 29.43 5.38 -9.95
CA PHE A 5 28.18 6.14 -10.04
C PHE A 5 27.35 5.83 -8.79
N VAL A 6 27.32 6.78 -7.86
CA VAL A 6 26.25 6.86 -6.86
C VAL A 6 25.02 7.33 -7.63
N GLY A 7 24.20 6.38 -8.08
CA GLY A 7 22.87 6.67 -8.58
C GLY A 7 22.10 7.36 -7.45
N LYS A 8 21.58 8.55 -7.73
CA LYS A 8 20.73 9.33 -6.82
C LYS A 8 19.57 8.47 -6.35
N THR A 9 19.69 7.92 -5.15
CA THR A 9 18.59 7.45 -4.32
C THR A 9 17.76 8.67 -3.92
N GLY A 10 16.59 8.87 -4.53
CA GLY A 10 15.71 9.99 -4.22
C GLY A 10 14.73 10.37 -5.34
N ASP A 11 14.98 9.99 -6.60
CA ASP A 11 14.14 10.38 -7.75
C ASP A 11 12.89 9.51 -7.92
N CYS A 12 12.27 9.06 -6.83
CA CYS A 12 10.91 8.50 -6.87
C CYS A 12 9.87 9.65 -6.80
N MET A 13 9.71 10.34 -7.93
CA MET A 13 8.40 10.78 -8.42
C MET A 13 7.58 11.75 -7.55
N LEU A 14 8.12 12.93 -7.19
CA LEU A 14 7.31 14.00 -6.56
C LEU A 14 7.18 15.29 -7.42
N ASP A 15 8.00 15.48 -8.46
CA ASP A 15 8.06 16.75 -9.22
C ASP A 15 6.88 17.04 -10.19
N GLN A 16 5.76 16.32 -10.14
CA GLN A 16 4.65 16.50 -11.10
C GLN A 16 3.24 16.53 -10.49
N TYR A 17 3.07 16.78 -9.20
CA TYR A 17 1.74 16.85 -8.60
C TYR A 17 1.15 18.27 -8.68
N GLN A 18 0.05 18.42 -9.42
CA GLN A 18 -0.78 19.63 -9.44
C GLN A 18 -2.04 19.44 -8.58
N PRO A 19 -2.55 20.46 -7.88
CA PRO A 19 -3.72 20.35 -7.03
C PRO A 19 -4.99 20.10 -7.88
N GLY A 20 -5.45 18.85 -7.97
CA GLY A 20 -6.57 18.47 -8.85
C GLY A 20 -7.60 17.52 -8.24
N LEU A 21 -7.48 17.15 -6.96
CA LEU A 21 -8.31 16.09 -6.37
C LEU A 21 -9.69 16.55 -5.87
N ASN A 22 -10.00 17.85 -5.92
CA ASN A 22 -11.37 18.37 -5.83
C ASN A 22 -12.18 18.14 -7.12
N ASN A 23 -11.97 17.00 -7.80
CA ASN A 23 -12.72 16.63 -8.98
C ASN A 23 -13.94 15.76 -8.58
N PRO A 24 -15.18 16.29 -8.60
CA PRO A 24 -16.38 15.54 -8.24
C PRO A 24 -16.60 14.30 -9.11
N TYR A 25 -16.03 14.25 -10.32
CA TYR A 25 -16.08 13.07 -11.18
C TYR A 25 -15.27 11.91 -10.60
N ALA A 26 -14.05 12.15 -10.15
CA ALA A 26 -13.18 11.12 -9.59
C ALA A 26 -13.79 10.53 -8.31
N SER A 27 -14.32 11.39 -7.44
CA SER A 27 -15.05 11.00 -6.24
C SER A 27 -16.25 10.09 -6.54
N ARG A 28 -17.04 10.40 -7.57
CA ARG A 28 -18.22 9.61 -7.97
C ARG A 28 -17.84 8.22 -8.49
N GLU A 29 -16.84 8.13 -9.35
CA GLU A 29 -16.42 6.85 -9.94
C GLU A 29 -15.76 5.93 -8.91
N VAL A 30 -14.94 6.48 -8.01
CA VAL A 30 -14.39 5.73 -6.86
C VAL A 30 -15.51 5.21 -5.97
N SER A 31 -16.45 6.08 -5.60
CA SER A 31 -17.62 5.72 -4.77
C SER A 31 -18.44 4.59 -5.40
N ARG A 32 -18.68 4.65 -6.71
CA ARG A 32 -19.37 3.59 -7.46
C ARG A 32 -18.63 2.26 -7.39
N ALA A 33 -17.32 2.28 -7.60
CA ALA A 33 -16.52 1.07 -7.62
C ALA A 33 -16.37 0.43 -6.23
N VAL A 34 -16.12 1.24 -5.20
CA VAL A 34 -16.07 0.80 -3.79
C VAL A 34 -17.37 0.10 -3.42
N LEU A 35 -18.52 0.73 -3.68
CA LEU A 35 -19.82 0.14 -3.38
C LEU A 35 -20.08 -1.12 -4.19
N ARG A 36 -19.84 -1.08 -5.50
CA ARG A 36 -20.06 -2.24 -6.38
C ARG A 36 -19.29 -3.47 -5.90
N VAL A 37 -18.08 -3.31 -5.37
CA VAL A 37 -17.31 -4.44 -4.85
C VAL A 37 -17.69 -4.79 -3.42
N ALA A 38 -17.98 -3.82 -2.57
CA ALA A 38 -18.49 -4.10 -1.23
C ALA A 38 -19.77 -4.95 -1.30
N ASP A 39 -20.62 -4.72 -2.30
CA ASP A 39 -21.83 -5.51 -2.57
C ASP A 39 -21.54 -6.93 -3.09
N LEU A 40 -20.31 -7.26 -3.50
CA LEU A 40 -19.92 -8.60 -3.95
C LEU A 40 -19.52 -9.55 -2.83
N VAL A 41 -19.34 -9.06 -1.59
CA VAL A 41 -18.90 -9.90 -0.47
C VAL A 41 -20.03 -10.14 0.52
N PRO A 42 -19.96 -11.24 1.31
CA PRO A 42 -20.92 -11.50 2.36
C PRO A 42 -21.03 -10.35 3.36
N SER A 43 -22.25 -10.10 3.83
CA SER A 43 -22.50 -9.19 4.95
C SER A 43 -21.69 -9.62 6.17
N GLY A 44 -21.04 -8.65 6.82
CA GLY A 44 -20.18 -8.89 7.98
C GLY A 44 -18.71 -9.24 7.66
N SER A 45 -18.32 -9.25 6.37
CA SER A 45 -16.90 -9.33 6.01
C SER A 45 -16.13 -8.14 6.59
N LEU A 46 -14.92 -8.38 7.08
CA LEU A 46 -14.02 -7.29 7.49
C LEU A 46 -13.70 -6.43 6.25
N VAL A 47 -13.89 -5.13 6.38
CA VAL A 47 -13.50 -4.16 5.36
C VAL A 47 -12.41 -3.30 5.94
N THR A 48 -11.24 -3.31 5.33
CA THR A 48 -10.15 -2.40 5.65
C THR A 48 -9.96 -1.43 4.52
N ILE A 49 -9.64 -0.18 4.84
CA ILE A 49 -9.31 0.85 3.87
C ILE A 49 -8.04 1.56 4.27
N GLU A 50 -7.22 1.85 3.27
CA GLU A 50 -5.97 2.55 3.43
C GLU A 50 -5.66 3.46 2.23
N GLY A 51 -4.78 4.41 2.47
CA GLY A 51 -4.16 5.24 1.45
C GLY A 51 -2.67 4.94 1.32
N THR A 52 -1.96 5.85 0.65
CA THR A 52 -0.49 5.88 0.63
C THR A 52 0.10 5.85 2.04
N PRO A 53 1.30 5.28 2.22
CA PRO A 53 2.08 5.48 3.43
C PRO A 53 2.23 6.97 3.79
N LEU A 54 2.20 7.23 5.10
CA LEU A 54 2.41 8.54 5.70
C LEU A 54 3.92 8.74 5.88
N TYR A 55 4.54 9.61 5.09
CA TYR A 55 5.97 9.89 5.17
C TYR A 55 6.27 10.85 6.32
N ALA A 56 6.76 10.32 7.42
CA ALA A 56 7.02 11.06 8.65
C ALA A 56 7.99 12.24 8.49
N GLY A 57 8.94 12.13 7.54
CA GLY A 57 9.99 13.13 7.31
C GLY A 57 9.64 14.21 6.30
N GLN A 58 8.44 14.17 5.72
CA GLN A 58 8.02 15.10 4.67
C GLN A 58 6.98 16.09 5.21
N PRO A 59 7.03 17.37 4.80
CA PRO A 59 6.01 18.33 5.18
C PRO A 59 4.64 17.88 4.67
N TRP A 60 3.62 18.09 5.51
CA TRP A 60 2.24 17.87 5.12
C TRP A 60 1.85 18.88 4.03
N ASP A 61 1.56 18.35 2.83
CA ASP A 61 1.09 19.14 1.70
C ASP A 61 -0.44 19.03 1.56
N GLU A 62 -1.10 20.08 1.03
CA GLU A 62 -2.55 20.17 0.81
C GLU A 62 -3.10 19.00 -0.05
N SER A 63 -2.24 18.39 -0.88
CA SER A 63 -2.55 17.18 -1.63
C SER A 63 -2.81 15.94 -0.76
N HIS A 64 -2.27 15.92 0.47
CA HIS A 64 -2.58 14.91 1.48
C HIS A 64 -3.96 15.17 2.08
N GLU A 65 -4.31 16.40 2.45
CA GLU A 65 -5.56 16.75 3.12
C GLU A 65 -6.79 16.72 2.19
N PHE A 66 -6.72 17.41 1.06
CA PHE A 66 -7.85 17.57 0.12
C PHE A 66 -7.86 16.52 -1.00
N GLY A 67 -6.78 15.73 -1.07
CA GLY A 67 -6.62 14.69 -2.05
C GLY A 67 -7.03 13.31 -1.60
N PHE A 68 -6.04 12.51 -1.26
CA PHE A 68 -6.24 11.09 -0.98
C PHE A 68 -6.86 10.84 0.39
N ASN A 69 -6.51 11.63 1.42
CA ASN A 69 -7.21 11.53 2.72
C ASN A 69 -8.66 12.02 2.62
N GLY A 70 -8.93 13.03 1.79
CA GLY A 70 -10.29 13.48 1.49
C GLY A 70 -11.14 12.40 0.82
N LEU A 71 -10.57 11.74 -0.20
CA LEU A 71 -11.22 10.61 -0.87
C LEU A 71 -11.42 9.42 0.07
N LEU A 72 -10.40 9.06 0.85
CA LEU A 72 -10.46 7.98 1.84
C LEU A 72 -11.57 8.25 2.87
N ALA A 73 -11.63 9.46 3.43
CA ALA A 73 -12.66 9.86 4.38
C ALA A 73 -14.07 9.77 3.78
N LEU A 74 -14.23 10.15 2.51
CA LEU A 74 -15.50 10.00 1.79
C LEU A 74 -15.89 8.52 1.65
N GLN A 75 -14.95 7.65 1.27
CA GLN A 75 -15.22 6.22 1.12
C GLN A 75 -15.58 5.56 2.45
N LEU A 76 -14.92 5.97 3.54
CA LEU A 76 -15.27 5.53 4.89
C LEU A 76 -16.70 5.89 5.26
N SER A 77 -17.09 7.16 5.06
CA SER A 77 -18.46 7.61 5.34
C SER A 77 -19.48 6.81 4.50
N LEU A 78 -19.20 6.65 3.21
CA LEU A 78 -20.09 5.97 2.29
C LEU A 78 -20.30 4.48 2.67
N LEU A 79 -19.24 3.78 3.05
CA LEU A 79 -19.31 2.40 3.51
C LEU A 79 -20.11 2.29 4.81
N ARG A 80 -19.90 3.22 5.76
CA ARG A 80 -20.66 3.28 7.02
C ARG A 80 -22.16 3.53 6.78
N ASP A 81 -22.50 4.44 5.87
CA ASP A 81 -23.90 4.73 5.49
C ASP A 81 -24.60 3.52 4.85
N ARG A 82 -23.83 2.58 4.28
CA ARG A 82 -24.32 1.31 3.73
C ARG A 82 -24.33 0.15 4.73
N GLY A 83 -24.00 0.41 6.00
CA GLY A 83 -24.04 -0.60 7.07
C GLY A 83 -22.77 -1.44 7.17
N TYR A 84 -21.69 -1.08 6.48
CA TYR A 84 -20.38 -1.69 6.72
C TYR A 84 -19.69 -1.01 7.91
N SER A 85 -18.81 -1.74 8.59
CA SER A 85 -17.94 -1.22 9.65
C SER A 85 -16.48 -1.22 9.18
N PRO A 86 -16.09 -0.31 8.26
CA PRO A 86 -14.73 -0.30 7.74
C PRO A 86 -13.72 0.16 8.80
N LEU A 87 -12.57 -0.52 8.87
CA LEU A 87 -11.40 -0.09 9.63
C LEU A 87 -10.47 0.72 8.72
N HIS A 88 -10.19 1.95 9.11
CA HIS A 88 -9.16 2.78 8.52
C HIS A 88 -7.81 2.40 9.12
N ILE A 89 -6.91 1.88 8.29
CA ILE A 89 -5.57 1.46 8.72
C ILE A 89 -4.54 2.31 7.96
N ALA A 90 -3.58 2.88 8.68
CA ALA A 90 -2.51 3.67 8.10
C ALA A 90 -1.14 3.04 8.39
N MET A 91 -0.24 3.13 7.41
CA MET A 91 1.18 2.84 7.59
C MET A 91 1.96 4.15 7.59
N VAL A 92 2.89 4.30 8.53
CA VAL A 92 3.81 5.42 8.67
C VAL A 92 5.19 4.95 8.23
N ASP A 93 5.76 5.60 7.23
CA ASP A 93 7.17 5.41 6.83
C ASP A 93 8.04 6.26 7.75
N ASP A 94 8.64 5.60 8.73
CA ASP A 94 9.56 6.17 9.73
C ASP A 94 11.03 5.96 9.36
N TYR A 95 11.34 5.36 8.20
CA TYR A 95 12.71 5.22 7.73
C TYR A 95 13.28 6.48 7.09
N THR A 96 12.41 7.43 6.75
CA THR A 96 12.79 8.68 6.06
C THR A 96 13.33 9.77 6.99
N THR A 97 13.44 9.52 8.30
CA THR A 97 13.80 10.55 9.28
C THR A 97 14.67 10.01 10.42
N ASP A 98 15.72 10.75 10.78
CA ASP A 98 16.53 10.50 11.98
C ASP A 98 15.85 10.99 13.28
N GLN A 99 14.66 11.59 13.19
CA GLN A 99 13.91 12.13 14.32
C GLN A 99 12.81 11.18 14.77
N GLU A 100 12.60 11.09 16.08
CA GLU A 100 11.46 10.37 16.64
C GLU A 100 10.17 11.01 16.13
N THR A 101 9.38 10.24 15.37
CA THR A 101 8.17 10.74 14.74
C THR A 101 7.01 10.69 15.73
N ASP A 102 6.53 11.85 16.18
CA ASP A 102 5.25 11.91 16.88
C ASP A 102 4.09 11.72 15.89
N VAL A 103 3.66 10.47 15.75
CA VAL A 103 2.52 10.07 14.93
C VAL A 103 1.26 10.83 15.30
N THR A 104 1.08 11.21 16.58
CA THR A 104 -0.12 11.94 17.02
C THR A 104 -0.19 13.32 16.38
N THR A 105 0.94 14.01 16.26
CA THR A 105 1.00 15.32 15.61
C THR A 105 0.76 15.21 14.10
N PHE A 106 1.17 14.09 13.49
CA PHE A 106 1.00 13.86 12.06
C PHE A 106 -0.43 13.42 11.70
N THR A 107 -0.97 12.41 12.39
CA THR A 107 -2.31 11.87 12.10
C THR A 107 -3.42 12.87 12.42
N ARG A 108 -3.22 13.82 13.36
CA ARG A 108 -4.16 14.92 13.66
C ARG A 108 -4.59 15.75 12.45
N GLN A 109 -3.77 15.79 11.39
CA GLN A 109 -4.04 16.53 10.17
C GLN A 109 -4.94 15.74 9.20
N MET A 110 -5.13 14.43 9.43
CA MET A 110 -6.06 13.61 8.66
C MET A 110 -7.51 13.98 8.99
N ARG A 111 -8.30 14.26 7.94
CA ARG A 111 -9.74 14.50 8.04
C ARG A 111 -10.49 13.39 8.78
N GLN A 112 -10.03 12.15 8.64
CA GLN A 112 -10.50 11.00 9.39
C GLN A 112 -9.30 10.32 10.03
N GLN A 113 -9.30 10.23 11.36
CA GLN A 113 -8.23 9.54 12.09
C GLN A 113 -8.20 8.06 11.69
N PRO A 114 -7.00 7.46 11.57
CA PRO A 114 -6.86 6.02 11.43
C PRO A 114 -7.32 5.32 12.71
N ASP A 115 -8.05 4.23 12.54
CA ASP A 115 -8.44 3.35 13.65
C ASP A 115 -7.22 2.57 14.15
N ILE A 116 -6.28 2.25 13.24
CA ILE A 116 -5.03 1.54 13.53
C ILE A 116 -3.89 2.21 12.77
N THR A 117 -2.77 2.45 13.45
CA THR A 117 -1.53 2.95 12.83
C THR A 117 -0.40 1.96 13.03
N HIS A 118 0.31 1.64 11.95
CA HIS A 118 1.52 0.83 11.96
C HIS A 118 2.73 1.65 11.48
N PHE A 119 3.91 1.34 12.00
CA PHE A 119 5.17 1.90 11.50
C PHE A 119 5.82 0.87 10.57
N GLU A 120 6.40 1.34 9.47
CA GLU A 120 7.06 0.48 8.50
C GLU A 120 8.26 -0.26 9.13
N SER A 121 8.96 0.38 10.08
CA SER A 121 10.03 -0.23 10.86
C SER A 121 9.63 -1.50 11.61
N TYR A 122 8.37 -1.60 12.04
CA TYR A 122 7.88 -2.77 12.80
C TYR A 122 7.81 -4.04 11.94
N PHE A 123 7.80 -3.89 10.61
CA PHE A 123 7.72 -5.00 9.69
C PHE A 123 9.08 -5.50 9.22
N ALA A 124 10.19 -4.84 9.60
CA ALA A 124 11.53 -5.19 9.13
C ALA A 124 11.90 -6.64 9.44
N ASP A 125 11.82 -7.01 10.72
CA ASP A 125 12.26 -8.33 11.19
C ASP A 125 11.34 -9.44 10.63
N GLU A 126 10.02 -9.19 10.56
CA GLU A 126 9.06 -10.13 9.96
C GLU A 126 9.32 -10.29 8.46
N ALA A 127 9.59 -9.20 7.74
CA ALA A 127 9.94 -9.24 6.32
C ALA A 127 11.21 -10.06 6.09
N GLU A 128 12.26 -9.86 6.90
CA GLU A 128 13.50 -10.66 6.82
C GLU A 128 13.22 -12.15 7.02
N ALA A 129 12.41 -12.51 8.02
CA ALA A 129 12.02 -13.90 8.28
C ALA A 129 11.24 -14.51 7.11
N ARG A 130 10.29 -13.78 6.51
CA ARG A 130 9.50 -14.24 5.36
C ARG A 130 10.35 -14.40 4.11
N LEU A 131 11.30 -13.48 3.88
CA LEU A 131 12.25 -13.59 2.77
C LEU A 131 13.08 -14.87 2.88
N GLN A 132 13.56 -15.19 4.09
CA GLN A 132 14.31 -16.41 4.34
C GLN A 132 13.46 -17.66 4.07
N HIS A 133 12.21 -17.67 4.55
CA HIS A 133 11.28 -18.77 4.30
C HIS A 133 11.03 -19.01 2.79
N LEU A 134 10.81 -17.94 2.02
CA LEU A 134 10.60 -18.03 0.57
C LEU A 134 11.83 -18.57 -0.17
N ARG A 135 13.04 -18.21 0.28
CA ARG A 135 14.31 -18.73 -0.25
C ARG A 135 14.45 -20.23 0.01
N ASP A 136 14.24 -20.65 1.26
CA ASP A 136 14.38 -22.05 1.69
C ASP A 136 13.38 -22.96 0.96
N ALA A 137 12.16 -22.48 0.73
CA ALA A 137 11.13 -23.21 0.03
C ALA A 137 11.34 -23.32 -1.49
N ARG A 138 12.36 -22.65 -2.07
CA ARG A 138 12.59 -22.51 -3.52
C ARG A 138 11.34 -22.02 -4.29
N ARG A 139 10.41 -21.35 -3.60
CA ARG A 139 9.03 -21.12 -4.06
C ARG A 139 8.86 -19.99 -5.07
N THR A 140 9.94 -19.39 -5.57
CA THR A 140 9.80 -18.09 -6.23
C THR A 140 10.52 -18.01 -7.58
N MET A 141 9.76 -18.33 -8.63
CA MET A 141 10.09 -17.97 -10.02
C MET A 141 10.10 -16.45 -10.25
N VAL A 142 9.30 -15.68 -9.49
CA VAL A 142 9.22 -14.21 -9.57
C VAL A 142 10.52 -13.53 -9.12
N LEU A 143 11.22 -14.15 -8.16
CA LEU A 143 12.39 -13.56 -7.55
C LEU A 143 13.72 -13.96 -8.24
N ARG A 144 13.72 -14.83 -9.26
CA ARG A 144 14.99 -15.37 -9.82
C ARG A 144 15.96 -14.33 -10.40
N GLY A 145 15.50 -13.14 -10.79
CA GLY A 145 16.37 -12.06 -11.24
C GLY A 145 16.90 -11.20 -10.09
N GLU A 146 16.02 -10.80 -9.19
CA GLU A 146 16.34 -9.83 -8.12
C GLU A 146 16.84 -10.51 -6.84
N LEU A 147 16.40 -11.73 -6.48
CA LEU A 147 17.03 -12.54 -5.41
C LEU A 147 18.42 -13.05 -5.80
N ARG A 148 18.72 -13.32 -7.08
CA ARG A 148 20.07 -13.74 -7.50
C ARG A 148 21.11 -12.64 -7.30
N LEU A 149 20.70 -11.37 -7.40
CA LEU A 149 21.53 -10.23 -7.01
C LEU A 149 21.68 -10.10 -5.48
N MET A 150 20.89 -10.84 -4.69
CA MET A 150 20.91 -10.86 -3.23
C MET A 150 21.56 -12.12 -2.63
N GLU A 151 22.00 -13.09 -3.44
CA GLU A 151 22.69 -14.31 -2.97
C GLU A 151 24.09 -14.02 -2.36
N GLY A 152 24.56 -12.77 -2.39
CA GLY A 152 25.80 -12.34 -1.73
C GLY A 152 25.67 -11.17 -0.75
N SER A 153 24.49 -10.54 -0.65
CA SER A 153 24.24 -9.40 0.24
C SER A 153 22.81 -9.46 0.75
N GLN A 154 22.63 -9.61 2.07
CA GLN A 154 21.32 -9.41 2.69
C GLN A 154 20.84 -7.99 2.35
N PRO A 155 19.64 -7.80 1.77
CA PRO A 155 19.03 -6.47 1.77
C PRO A 155 18.96 -6.04 3.23
N ARG A 156 19.61 -4.93 3.56
CA ARG A 156 19.35 -4.29 4.83
C ARG A 156 17.95 -3.71 4.69
N LEU A 157 16.91 -4.39 5.17
CA LEU A 157 15.55 -3.85 5.16
C LEU A 157 15.44 -2.59 6.03
N ARG A 158 16.45 -2.37 6.89
CA ARG A 158 16.71 -1.15 7.67
C ARG A 158 17.32 0.01 6.86
N VAL A 159 17.49 -0.16 5.56
CA VAL A 159 17.92 0.86 4.60
C VAL A 159 16.99 0.71 3.39
N GLN A 160 16.20 1.74 3.04
CA GLN A 160 15.35 1.72 1.83
C GLN A 160 16.19 1.32 0.60
N SER A 161 16.16 0.04 0.21
CA SER A 161 17.10 -0.51 -0.76
C SER A 161 16.45 -1.57 -1.64
N GLY A 162 15.42 -1.13 -2.38
CA GLY A 162 14.96 -1.83 -3.58
C GLY A 162 13.47 -2.16 -3.60
N ARG A 163 12.95 -2.30 -4.81
CA ARG A 163 11.55 -2.62 -5.10
C ARG A 163 11.02 -3.82 -4.30
N VAL A 164 11.82 -4.89 -4.20
CA VAL A 164 11.46 -6.11 -3.46
C VAL A 164 11.25 -5.84 -1.97
N SER A 165 12.06 -4.96 -1.37
CA SER A 165 11.92 -4.60 0.05
C SER A 165 10.59 -3.91 0.32
N CYS A 166 10.20 -2.96 -0.54
CA CYS A 166 8.89 -2.30 -0.44
C CYS A 166 7.74 -3.30 -0.63
N GLU A 167 7.82 -4.17 -1.65
CA GLU A 167 6.78 -5.18 -1.91
C GLU A 167 6.62 -6.19 -0.75
N LEU A 168 7.72 -6.49 -0.05
CA LEU A 168 7.74 -7.42 1.08
C LEU A 168 7.25 -6.77 2.39
N LEU A 169 7.65 -5.53 2.66
CA LEU A 169 7.13 -4.75 3.78
C LEU A 169 5.63 -4.51 3.63
N ASP A 170 5.18 -4.13 2.42
CA ASP A 170 3.76 -4.03 2.08
C ASP A 170 3.05 -5.36 2.31
N ALA A 171 3.62 -6.49 1.88
CA ALA A 171 3.03 -7.80 2.12
C ALA A 171 2.87 -8.11 3.62
N CYS A 172 3.89 -7.82 4.44
CA CYS A 172 3.82 -8.00 5.88
C CYS A 172 2.74 -7.11 6.50
N PHE A 173 2.62 -5.87 6.04
CA PHE A 173 1.57 -4.96 6.45
C PHE A 173 0.18 -5.45 6.03
N GLN A 174 0.00 -5.99 4.81
CA GLN A 174 -1.28 -6.56 4.40
C GLN A 174 -1.68 -7.78 5.26
N LEU A 175 -0.72 -8.56 5.76
CA LEU A 175 -1.00 -9.70 6.64
C LEU A 175 -1.59 -9.27 7.99
N THR A 176 -1.31 -8.06 8.50
CA THR A 176 -1.88 -7.60 9.78
C THR A 176 -3.39 -7.36 9.72
N LYS A 177 -3.92 -7.20 8.51
CA LYS A 177 -5.32 -6.85 8.25
C LYS A 177 -6.25 -8.06 8.26
N GLY A 178 -5.70 -9.27 8.37
CA GLY A 178 -6.47 -10.51 8.42
C GLY A 178 -7.18 -10.83 7.11
N THR A 179 -8.27 -11.60 7.21
CA THR A 179 -9.06 -12.01 6.05
C THR A 179 -10.25 -11.08 5.84
N GLY A 180 -10.50 -10.65 4.59
CA GLY A 180 -11.60 -9.75 4.29
C GLY A 180 -11.45 -9.04 2.95
N ILE A 181 -11.99 -7.82 2.87
CA ILE A 181 -11.72 -6.86 1.79
C ILE A 181 -10.65 -5.87 2.25
N HIS A 182 -9.66 -5.67 1.39
CA HIS A 182 -8.65 -4.62 1.54
C HIS A 182 -8.80 -3.62 0.40
N ILE A 183 -9.22 -2.40 0.73
CA ILE A 183 -9.37 -1.30 -0.20
C ILE A 183 -8.14 -0.40 -0.08
N ILE A 184 -7.39 -0.28 -1.17
CA ILE A 184 -6.12 0.44 -1.21
C ILE A 184 -6.24 1.55 -2.24
N ILE A 185 -6.20 2.80 -1.77
CA ILE A 185 -6.26 3.99 -2.62
C ILE A 185 -4.83 4.49 -2.89
N HIS A 186 -4.39 4.37 -4.14
CA HIS A 186 -3.04 4.71 -4.59
C HIS A 186 -2.99 6.07 -5.29
N PRO A 187 -2.11 6.98 -4.86
CA PRO A 187 -2.03 8.33 -5.42
C PRO A 187 -1.35 8.38 -6.78
N THR A 188 -0.58 7.33 -7.08
CA THR A 188 0.10 7.10 -8.34
C THR A 188 -0.03 5.64 -8.73
N GLU A 189 0.24 5.34 -9.99
CA GLU A 189 0.02 4.02 -10.57
C GLU A 189 1.17 3.06 -10.18
N PHE A 190 1.10 2.48 -8.99
CA PHE A 190 2.05 1.48 -8.48
C PHE A 190 1.70 0.03 -8.87
N VAL A 191 1.17 -0.17 -10.08
CA VAL A 191 0.58 -1.47 -10.51
C VAL A 191 1.57 -2.63 -10.39
N SER A 192 2.84 -2.41 -10.74
CA SER A 192 3.87 -3.46 -10.69
C SER A 192 4.26 -3.85 -9.27
N GLN A 193 4.33 -2.88 -8.34
CA GLN A 193 4.60 -3.15 -6.93
C GLN A 193 3.43 -3.88 -6.27
N GLN A 194 2.20 -3.45 -6.56
CA GLN A 194 1.01 -4.13 -6.06
C GLN A 194 0.89 -5.56 -6.58
N GLN A 195 1.35 -5.82 -7.81
CA GLN A 195 1.46 -7.19 -8.33
C GLN A 195 2.51 -8.01 -7.57
N GLY A 196 3.72 -7.47 -7.38
CA GLY A 196 4.78 -8.16 -6.65
C GLY A 196 4.41 -8.47 -5.20
N MET A 197 3.79 -7.50 -4.51
CA MET A 197 3.25 -7.69 -3.15
C MET A 197 2.26 -8.86 -3.08
N ARG A 198 1.32 -8.96 -4.04
CA ARG A 198 0.35 -10.06 -4.08
C ARG A 198 1.00 -11.41 -4.37
N GLU A 199 2.01 -11.45 -5.24
CA GLU A 199 2.77 -12.67 -5.51
C GLU A 199 3.51 -13.15 -4.26
N ILE A 200 4.12 -12.22 -3.51
CA ILE A 200 4.74 -12.49 -2.21
C ILE A 200 3.71 -13.02 -1.20
N LEU A 201 2.58 -12.33 -1.03
CA LEU A 201 1.49 -12.75 -0.13
C LEU A 201 0.99 -14.16 -0.46
N SER A 202 0.74 -14.42 -1.75
CA SER A 202 0.28 -15.72 -2.23
C SER A 202 1.31 -16.81 -1.91
N ALA A 203 2.59 -16.56 -2.18
CA ALA A 203 3.65 -17.51 -1.88
C ALA A 203 3.80 -17.81 -0.38
N ILE A 204 3.66 -16.79 0.47
CA ILE A 204 3.68 -16.91 1.95
C ILE A 204 2.47 -17.71 2.45
N ASN A 205 1.30 -17.52 1.85
CA ASN A 205 0.01 -18.04 2.34
C ASN A 205 -0.51 -19.23 1.51
N GLY A 206 0.39 -20.06 0.97
CA GLY A 206 0.03 -21.33 0.34
C GLY A 206 -0.71 -21.18 -0.99
N ASP A 207 -0.23 -20.28 -1.84
CA ASP A 207 -0.75 -19.96 -3.18
C ASP A 207 -2.16 -19.33 -3.16
N LYS A 208 -2.52 -18.67 -2.05
CA LYS A 208 -3.78 -17.93 -1.87
C LYS A 208 -3.56 -16.59 -1.19
N LEU A 209 -4.32 -15.58 -1.60
CA LEU A 209 -4.32 -14.28 -0.92
C LEU A 209 -5.17 -14.32 0.36
N PRO A 210 -4.79 -13.56 1.41
CA PRO A 210 -5.53 -13.52 2.67
C PRO A 210 -6.92 -12.88 2.52
N GLY A 211 -7.12 -12.05 1.49
CA GLY A 211 -8.36 -11.34 1.25
C GLY A 211 -8.58 -11.03 -0.23
N ILE A 212 -9.65 -10.28 -0.48
CA ILE A 212 -9.93 -9.65 -1.76
C ILE A 212 -9.32 -8.25 -1.73
N PHE A 213 -8.58 -7.88 -2.77
CA PHE A 213 -7.94 -6.57 -2.87
C PHE A 213 -8.64 -5.70 -3.90
N ILE A 214 -8.96 -4.47 -3.51
CA ILE A 214 -9.41 -3.41 -4.41
C ILE A 214 -8.32 -2.37 -4.47
N ASN A 215 -7.61 -2.28 -5.58
CA ASN A 215 -6.60 -1.25 -5.79
C ASN A 215 -7.18 -0.16 -6.69
N ILE A 216 -7.26 1.06 -6.18
CA ILE A 216 -7.78 2.22 -6.88
C ILE A 216 -6.59 3.11 -7.21
N PHE A 217 -6.24 3.25 -8.48
CA PHE A 217 -5.05 3.98 -8.93
C PHE A 217 -5.43 5.31 -9.55
N PHE A 218 -4.69 6.34 -9.14
CA PHE A 218 -4.71 7.64 -9.78
C PHE A 218 -3.45 7.86 -10.60
N LYS A 219 -3.55 8.65 -11.66
CA LYS A 219 -2.42 9.15 -12.44
C LYS A 219 -2.64 10.63 -12.68
N ARG A 220 -1.75 11.47 -12.16
CA ARG A 220 -1.89 12.93 -12.23
C ARG A 220 -3.27 13.39 -11.71
N ASN A 221 -3.71 12.83 -10.58
CA ASN A 221 -4.99 13.14 -9.92
C ASN A 221 -6.26 12.78 -10.69
N VAL A 222 -6.12 12.04 -11.79
CA VAL A 222 -7.25 11.45 -12.51
C VAL A 222 -7.32 9.96 -12.17
N LEU A 223 -8.53 9.45 -11.96
CA LEU A 223 -8.75 8.01 -11.82
C LEU A 223 -8.20 7.31 -13.06
N SER A 224 -7.15 6.50 -12.87
CA SER A 224 -6.48 5.76 -13.95
C SER A 224 -7.10 4.37 -14.12
N ARG A 225 -7.25 3.65 -13.00
CA ARG A 225 -7.69 2.25 -13.02
C ARG A 225 -8.22 1.80 -11.67
N ILE A 226 -9.14 0.84 -11.69
CA ILE A 226 -9.56 0.10 -10.51
C ILE A 226 -9.35 -1.39 -10.78
N LEU A 227 -8.57 -2.05 -9.93
CA LEU A 227 -8.28 -3.47 -10.01
C LEU A 227 -8.92 -4.21 -8.85
N LEU A 228 -9.65 -5.28 -9.18
CA LEU A 228 -10.13 -6.26 -8.23
C LEU A 228 -9.27 -7.52 -8.33
N THR A 229 -8.69 -7.96 -7.23
CA THR A 229 -7.98 -9.24 -7.13
C THR A 229 -8.67 -10.17 -6.13
N ASP A 230 -9.04 -11.37 -6.58
CA ASP A 230 -9.68 -12.39 -5.72
C ASP A 230 -8.66 -13.19 -4.88
N HIS A 231 -9.16 -14.08 -4.01
CA HIS A 231 -8.33 -14.94 -3.16
C HIS A 231 -7.36 -15.86 -3.92
N HIS A 232 -7.59 -16.08 -5.21
CA HIS A 232 -6.73 -16.90 -6.07
C HIS A 232 -5.70 -16.07 -6.83
N GLY A 233 -5.63 -14.76 -6.57
CA GLY A 233 -4.71 -13.85 -7.26
C GLY A 233 -5.21 -13.41 -8.65
N ARG A 234 -6.42 -13.78 -9.06
CA ARG A 234 -6.96 -13.37 -10.37
C ARG A 234 -7.37 -11.91 -10.32
N THR A 235 -6.76 -11.10 -11.19
CA THR A 235 -6.96 -9.66 -11.22
C THR A 235 -7.77 -9.26 -12.45
N ARG A 236 -8.79 -8.41 -12.27
CA ARG A 236 -9.57 -7.81 -13.35
C ARG A 236 -9.77 -6.30 -13.15
N THR A 237 -9.89 -5.57 -14.25
CA THR A 237 -10.33 -4.16 -14.21
C THR A 237 -11.83 -4.12 -14.06
N ILE A 238 -12.36 -3.21 -13.22
CA ILE A 238 -13.79 -3.08 -12.93
C ILE A 238 -14.32 -1.67 -13.13
#